data_AF-A0AA39YP38-F1
#
_entry.id   AF-A0AA39YP38-F1
#
_cell.length_a   1.000
_cell.length_b   1.000
_cell.length_c   1.000
_cell.angle_alpha   90.00
_cell.angle_beta   90.00
_cell.angle_gamma   90.00
#
_symmetry.space_group_name_H-M   'P 1'
#
loop_
_entity.id
_entity.type
_entity.pdbx_description
1 polymer ?
#
loop_
_entity_poly.entity_id
_entity_poly.type
_entity_poly.pdbx_seq_one_letter_code
_entity_poly.pdbx_strand_id
1 'polypeptide(L)'
;MASPARAALRVTFHPDAQFKPSRGNSKLITTTETFCEFQAEDVTDEMLAEAAKLFSEHYGIWGTAPPDHEFLGTPGRRVRMTASRLRNQCLPIGAQCSYVCVKVDDVLAGNAFACRWNYKGRQVCWVTQLVVHHEFRERRLATGLLAKLRRVEDEIFGIMSSHPAACMALSKACADFALPNIPLDFAQVHATTVIASSPIAYVQDAKLRGSLFSEGSSNGLVSGVDSGFFVDHEEPLAALAWLRERGQWQLGDLPDGHEFLLVFDSARRRRWRSSGRVAVGSPS
;
A
#
# COMPACT_ATOMS: atom_id res chain seq x y z
N MET A 1 -31.00 22.84 -29.64
CA MET A 1 -30.86 21.41 -29.33
C MET A 1 -29.83 21.26 -28.23
N ALA A 2 -30.28 21.06 -27.00
CA ALA A 2 -29.44 20.96 -25.81
C ALA A 2 -29.08 19.49 -25.56
N SER A 3 -27.79 19.21 -25.41
CA SER A 3 -27.25 17.90 -25.03
C SER A 3 -27.42 17.72 -23.51
N PRO A 4 -27.83 16.54 -23.00
CA PRO A 4 -28.07 16.36 -21.58
C PRO A 4 -26.74 16.26 -20.83
N ALA A 5 -26.59 17.08 -19.79
CA ALA A 5 -25.51 16.99 -18.83
C ALA A 5 -25.56 15.62 -18.12
N ARG A 6 -24.47 14.84 -18.22
CA ARG A 6 -24.25 13.66 -17.40
C ARG A 6 -24.00 14.13 -15.96
N ALA A 7 -24.94 13.81 -15.08
CA ALA A 7 -24.79 13.99 -13.65
C ALA A 7 -23.57 13.18 -13.15
N ALA A 8 -22.58 13.87 -12.59
CA ALA A 8 -21.49 13.24 -11.86
C ALA A 8 -22.09 12.54 -10.62
N LEU A 9 -21.92 11.22 -10.54
CA LEU A 9 -22.33 10.43 -9.39
C LEU A 9 -21.38 10.79 -8.23
N ARG A 10 -21.83 11.68 -7.34
CA ARG A 10 -21.11 12.05 -6.13
C ARG A 10 -21.12 10.84 -5.18
N VAL A 11 -20.01 10.10 -5.12
CA VAL A 11 -19.83 9.03 -4.12
C VAL A 11 -19.45 9.71 -2.80
N THR A 12 -20.41 9.76 -1.88
CA THR A 12 -20.21 10.31 -0.54
C THR A 12 -19.50 9.26 0.32
N PHE A 13 -18.25 9.52 0.69
CA PHE A 13 -17.48 8.70 1.63
C PHE A 13 -18.02 8.86 3.06
N HIS A 14 -18.49 7.77 3.68
CA HIS A 14 -18.92 7.73 5.08
C HIS A 14 -18.07 6.74 5.88
N PRO A 15 -17.03 7.21 6.61
CA PRO A 15 -16.10 6.32 7.30
C PRO A 15 -16.46 6.03 8.77
N ASP A 16 -17.66 6.38 9.24
CA ASP A 16 -18.13 6.09 10.60
C ASP A 16 -19.60 5.67 10.64
N ALA A 17 -20.00 4.70 9.81
CA ALA A 17 -21.20 3.95 10.09
C ALA A 17 -20.94 3.03 11.29
N GLN A 18 -21.06 3.57 12.50
CA GLN A 18 -21.31 2.75 13.69
C GLN A 18 -22.54 1.91 13.39
N PHE A 19 -22.35 0.60 13.22
CA PHE A 19 -23.42 -0.36 13.10
C PHE A 19 -24.28 -0.28 14.37
N LYS A 20 -25.39 0.45 14.31
CA LYS A 20 -26.51 0.28 15.24
C LYS A 20 -27.41 -0.79 14.62
N PRO A 21 -27.52 -2.00 15.19
CA PRO A 21 -28.44 -2.99 14.66
C PRO A 21 -29.86 -2.43 14.76
N SER A 22 -30.47 -2.14 13.60
CA SER A 22 -31.91 -1.95 13.53
C SER A 22 -32.56 -3.28 13.89
N ARG A 23 -33.48 -3.25 14.86
CA ARG A 23 -34.32 -4.40 15.18
C ARG A 23 -35.30 -4.61 14.03
N GLY A 24 -34.84 -5.32 13.00
CA GLY A 24 -35.62 -5.79 11.87
C GLY A 24 -35.20 -7.22 11.57
N ASN A 25 -36.19 -8.13 11.53
CA ASN A 25 -36.01 -9.56 11.29
C ASN A 25 -35.54 -9.80 9.83
N SER A 26 -34.25 -9.65 9.57
CA SER A 26 -33.58 -10.14 8.36
C SER A 26 -32.58 -11.20 8.78
N LYS A 27 -32.68 -12.41 8.23
CA LYS A 27 -31.65 -13.45 8.38
C LYS A 27 -30.29 -12.82 8.07
N LEU A 28 -29.44 -12.71 9.08
CA LEU A 28 -28.05 -12.27 8.93
C LEU A 28 -27.34 -13.30 8.06
N ILE A 29 -27.17 -13.00 6.78
CA ILE A 29 -26.20 -13.71 5.94
C ILE A 29 -24.84 -13.22 6.40
N THR A 30 -24.17 -14.02 7.22
CA THR A 30 -22.81 -13.72 7.67
C THR A 30 -21.86 -14.04 6.53
N THR A 31 -21.36 -13.00 5.86
CA THR A 31 -20.26 -13.11 4.90
C THR A 31 -19.01 -13.67 5.60
N THR A 32 -18.37 -14.67 5.00
CA THR A 32 -17.17 -15.32 5.57
C THR A 32 -15.91 -14.77 4.93
N GLU A 33 -14.97 -14.31 5.75
CA GLU A 33 -13.66 -13.79 5.31
C GLU A 33 -12.55 -14.78 5.72
N THR A 34 -11.84 -15.33 4.74
CA THR A 34 -10.78 -16.33 4.96
C THR A 34 -9.46 -15.80 4.44
N PHE A 35 -8.46 -15.69 5.33
CA PHE A 35 -7.10 -15.29 4.98
C PHE A 35 -6.21 -16.53 4.82
N CYS A 36 -5.42 -16.55 3.75
CA CYS A 36 -4.43 -17.60 3.50
C CYS A 36 -3.05 -16.98 3.29
N GLU A 37 -2.02 -17.63 3.81
CA GLU A 37 -0.63 -17.16 3.82
C GLU A 37 0.28 -18.20 3.19
N PHE A 38 1.19 -17.78 2.31
CA PHE A 38 2.04 -18.66 1.52
C PHE A 38 3.47 -18.13 1.43
N GLN A 39 4.46 -19.03 1.46
CA GLN A 39 5.82 -18.70 1.04
C GLN A 39 5.92 -18.71 -0.48
N ALA A 40 6.97 -18.10 -1.04
CA ALA A 40 7.13 -17.96 -2.48
C ALA A 40 7.10 -19.31 -3.23
N GLU A 41 7.69 -20.34 -2.62
CA GLU A 41 7.74 -21.72 -3.11
C GLU A 41 6.37 -22.42 -3.13
N ASP A 42 5.43 -21.99 -2.29
CA ASP A 42 4.08 -22.56 -2.22
C ASP A 42 3.10 -21.86 -3.18
N VAL A 43 3.52 -20.77 -3.83
CA VAL A 43 2.64 -20.01 -4.74
C VAL A 43 2.53 -20.71 -6.10
N THR A 44 1.36 -21.28 -6.35
CA THR A 44 1.04 -21.96 -7.62
C THR A 44 0.75 -20.97 -8.76
N ASP A 45 0.76 -21.47 -9.99
CA ASP A 45 0.44 -20.66 -11.17
C ASP A 45 -1.04 -20.25 -11.20
N GLU A 46 -1.94 -21.07 -10.67
CA GLU A 46 -3.36 -20.73 -10.52
C GLU A 46 -3.54 -19.54 -9.59
N MET A 47 -2.84 -19.51 -8.46
CA MET A 47 -2.90 -18.40 -7.51
C MET A 47 -2.39 -17.10 -8.14
N LEU A 48 -1.34 -17.17 -8.96
CA LEU A 48 -0.85 -16.02 -9.71
C LEU A 48 -1.82 -15.59 -10.81
N ALA A 49 -2.50 -16.53 -11.47
CA ALA A 49 -3.51 -16.20 -12.46
C ALA A 49 -4.69 -15.46 -11.82
N GLU A 50 -5.17 -15.92 -10.65
CA GLU A 50 -6.22 -15.24 -9.89
C GLU A 50 -5.78 -13.83 -9.45
N ALA A 51 -4.58 -13.69 -8.88
CA ALA A 51 -4.05 -12.39 -8.46
C ALA A 51 -3.82 -11.43 -9.64
N ALA A 52 -3.31 -11.94 -10.76
CA ALA A 52 -3.12 -11.15 -11.98
C ALA A 52 -4.45 -10.68 -12.58
N LYS A 53 -5.49 -11.53 -12.55
CA LYS A 53 -6.85 -11.16 -12.92
C LYS A 53 -7.38 -10.05 -12.00
N LEU A 54 -7.30 -10.25 -10.68
CA LEU A 54 -7.75 -9.26 -9.70
C LEU A 54 -7.07 -7.90 -9.92
N PHE A 55 -5.74 -7.89 -10.08
CA PHE A 55 -4.99 -6.68 -10.41
C PHE A 55 -5.54 -6.02 -11.69
N SER A 56 -5.67 -6.81 -12.76
CA SER A 56 -6.06 -6.31 -14.07
C SER A 56 -7.49 -5.76 -14.13
N GLU A 57 -8.34 -6.13 -13.17
CA GLU A 57 -9.74 -5.70 -13.08
C GLU A 57 -9.91 -4.53 -12.10
N HIS A 58 -9.09 -4.44 -11.04
CA HIS A 58 -9.35 -3.53 -9.91
C HIS A 58 -8.23 -2.58 -9.55
N TYR A 59 -7.00 -2.77 -10.01
CA TYR A 59 -5.86 -1.95 -9.57
C TYR A 59 -5.97 -0.49 -10.02
N GLY A 60 -6.10 -0.24 -11.33
CA GLY A 60 -6.10 1.11 -11.85
C GLY A 60 -6.39 1.19 -13.34
N ILE A 61 -6.56 2.42 -13.82
CA ILE A 61 -6.72 2.78 -15.22
C ILE A 61 -5.51 3.61 -15.62
N TRP A 62 -5.08 3.50 -16.87
CA TRP A 62 -4.04 4.36 -17.41
C TRP A 62 -4.56 5.79 -17.59
N GLY A 63 -3.82 6.75 -17.06
CA GLY A 63 -4.05 8.18 -17.28
C GLY A 63 -3.48 8.64 -18.62
N THR A 64 -3.40 9.96 -18.80
CA THR A 64 -2.73 10.56 -19.96
C THR A 64 -1.27 10.80 -19.64
N ALA A 65 -0.35 10.19 -20.39
CA ALA A 65 1.06 10.49 -20.27
C ALA A 65 1.45 11.75 -21.06
N PRO A 66 2.51 12.47 -20.65
CA PRO A 66 3.07 13.56 -21.44
C PRO A 66 3.54 13.07 -22.84
N PRO A 67 3.52 13.93 -23.87
CA PRO A 67 3.88 13.54 -25.24
C PRO A 67 5.28 12.94 -25.40
N ASP A 68 6.22 13.36 -24.55
CA ASP A 68 7.64 13.00 -24.64
C ASP A 68 8.03 11.77 -23.79
N HIS A 69 7.05 11.09 -23.17
CA HIS A 69 7.28 9.91 -22.35
C HIS A 69 6.95 8.62 -23.10
N GLU A 70 7.84 7.63 -23.03
CA GLU A 70 7.55 6.27 -23.46
C GLU A 70 6.42 5.70 -22.60
N PHE A 71 5.24 5.54 -23.19
CA PHE A 71 4.02 5.22 -22.46
C PHE A 71 3.57 3.78 -22.71
N LEU A 72 3.55 2.98 -21.65
CA LEU A 72 3.20 1.55 -21.69
C LEU A 72 1.69 1.28 -21.82
N GLY A 73 0.86 2.32 -21.71
CA GLY A 73 -0.58 2.21 -21.57
C GLY A 73 -1.38 2.75 -22.76
N THR A 74 -2.69 2.57 -22.70
CA THR A 74 -3.65 3.33 -23.52
C THR A 74 -4.53 4.09 -22.55
N PRO A 75 -4.64 5.44 -22.63
CA PRO A 75 -5.41 6.21 -21.67
C PRO A 75 -6.86 5.70 -21.60
N GLY A 76 -7.41 5.61 -20.39
CA GLY A 76 -8.75 5.07 -20.15
C GLY A 76 -8.87 3.54 -20.19
N ARG A 77 -7.80 2.81 -20.50
CA ARG A 77 -7.77 1.33 -20.39
C ARG A 77 -7.22 0.90 -19.04
N ARG A 78 -7.68 -0.26 -18.55
CA ARG A 78 -7.16 -0.89 -17.33
C ARG A 78 -5.67 -1.22 -17.47
N VAL A 79 -4.93 -1.00 -16.39
CA VAL A 79 -3.57 -1.55 -16.25
C VAL A 79 -3.69 -3.07 -16.23
N ARG A 80 -2.96 -3.77 -17.10
CA ARG A 80 -3.00 -5.24 -17.18
C ARG A 80 -1.72 -5.85 -16.62
N MET A 81 -1.89 -6.98 -15.94
CA MET A 81 -0.82 -7.79 -15.38
C MET A 81 -1.02 -9.24 -15.82
N THR A 82 0.04 -9.90 -16.25
CA THR A 82 0.03 -11.35 -16.52
C THR A 82 0.61 -12.09 -15.32
N ALA A 83 0.26 -13.37 -15.16
CA ALA A 83 0.83 -14.21 -14.10
C ALA A 83 2.37 -14.28 -14.16
N SER A 84 2.94 -14.38 -15.38
CA SER A 84 4.39 -14.38 -15.58
C SER A 84 5.04 -13.05 -15.15
N ARG A 85 4.46 -11.90 -15.54
CA ARG A 85 4.97 -10.60 -15.10
C ARG A 85 4.83 -10.43 -13.59
N LEU A 86 3.72 -10.87 -13.01
CA LEU A 86 3.48 -10.85 -11.57
C LEU A 86 4.54 -11.67 -10.82
N ARG A 87 4.82 -12.90 -11.28
CA ARG A 87 5.87 -13.76 -10.72
C ARG A 87 7.22 -13.05 -10.74
N ASN A 88 7.63 -12.53 -11.91
CA ASN A 88 8.93 -11.87 -12.06
C ASN A 88 9.08 -10.62 -11.19
N GLN A 89 8.01 -9.84 -11.01
CA GLN A 89 8.06 -8.57 -10.28
C GLN A 89 7.84 -8.72 -8.77
N CYS A 90 7.09 -9.72 -8.33
CA CYS A 90 6.70 -9.86 -6.93
C CYS A 90 7.35 -11.06 -6.22
N LEU A 91 7.80 -12.08 -6.97
CA LEU A 91 8.39 -13.32 -6.47
C LEU A 91 9.70 -13.66 -7.24
N PRO A 92 10.69 -12.76 -7.30
CA PRO A 92 11.95 -13.08 -7.98
C PRO A 92 12.65 -14.26 -7.31
N ILE A 93 13.26 -15.10 -8.15
CA ILE A 93 13.96 -16.31 -7.71
C ILE A 93 15.09 -15.93 -6.75
N GLY A 94 15.18 -16.65 -5.62
CA GLY A 94 16.22 -16.44 -4.61
C GLY A 94 15.94 -15.30 -3.63
N ALA A 95 14.86 -14.55 -3.79
CA ALA A 95 14.43 -13.57 -2.79
C ALA A 95 13.47 -14.19 -1.76
N GLN A 96 13.48 -13.66 -0.54
CA GLN A 96 12.55 -14.08 0.49
C GLN A 96 11.20 -13.37 0.28
N CYS A 97 10.28 -14.02 -0.44
CA CYS A 97 8.96 -13.47 -0.71
C CYS A 97 7.83 -14.21 0.00
N SER A 98 6.71 -13.53 0.19
CA SER A 98 5.47 -14.10 0.72
C SER A 98 4.25 -13.55 0.01
N TYR A 99 3.21 -14.37 -0.04
CA TYR A 99 1.91 -14.03 -0.60
C TYR A 99 0.83 -14.23 0.45
N VAL A 100 -0.05 -13.24 0.59
CA VAL A 100 -1.26 -13.37 1.43
C VAL A 100 -2.46 -13.01 0.58
N CYS A 101 -3.52 -13.81 0.65
CA CYS A 101 -4.79 -13.51 0.02
C CYS A 101 -5.93 -13.56 1.02
N VAL A 102 -7.03 -12.88 0.67
CA VAL A 102 -8.29 -12.95 1.39
C VAL A 102 -9.40 -13.32 0.42
N LYS A 103 -10.17 -14.34 0.80
CA LYS A 103 -11.39 -14.73 0.11
C LYS A 103 -12.61 -14.27 0.91
N VAL A 104 -13.60 -13.75 0.21
CA VAL A 104 -14.89 -13.38 0.76
C VAL A 104 -15.93 -14.23 0.06
N ASP A 105 -16.60 -15.11 0.80
CA ASP A 105 -17.53 -16.10 0.24
C ASP A 105 -16.89 -16.90 -0.93
N ASP A 106 -15.67 -17.40 -0.71
CA ASP A 106 -14.80 -18.12 -1.64
C ASP A 106 -14.30 -17.36 -2.88
N VAL A 107 -14.67 -16.08 -3.03
CA VAL A 107 -14.16 -15.20 -4.10
C VAL A 107 -12.93 -14.44 -3.63
N LEU A 108 -11.86 -14.41 -4.44
CA LEU A 108 -10.66 -13.62 -4.14
C LEU A 108 -11.02 -12.13 -4.07
N ALA A 109 -11.01 -11.56 -2.85
CA ALA A 109 -11.38 -10.18 -2.59
C ALA A 109 -10.17 -9.25 -2.45
N GLY A 110 -8.99 -9.81 -2.18
CA GLY A 110 -7.76 -9.04 -2.08
C GLY A 110 -6.53 -9.92 -1.96
N ASN A 111 -5.37 -9.35 -2.31
CA ASN A 111 -4.09 -9.98 -2.10
C ASN A 111 -2.96 -8.97 -1.84
N ALA A 112 -1.90 -9.45 -1.21
CA ALA A 112 -0.67 -8.72 -0.99
C ALA A 112 0.55 -9.62 -1.21
N PHE A 113 1.58 -9.05 -1.83
CA PHE A 113 2.90 -9.64 -1.93
C PHE A 113 3.90 -8.81 -1.12
N ALA A 114 4.86 -9.48 -0.49
CA ALA A 114 6.02 -8.81 0.08
C ALA A 114 7.31 -9.52 -0.30
N CYS A 115 8.36 -8.72 -0.45
CA CYS A 115 9.74 -9.16 -0.57
C CYS A 115 10.54 -8.69 0.64
N ARG A 116 11.49 -9.51 1.08
CA ARG A 116 12.30 -9.28 2.28
C ARG A 116 13.79 -9.37 1.97
N TRP A 117 14.56 -8.44 2.53
CA TRP A 117 16.02 -8.43 2.45
C TRP A 117 16.64 -7.83 3.70
N ASN A 118 17.94 -8.12 3.89
CA ASN A 118 18.70 -7.55 4.99
C ASN A 118 19.21 -6.15 4.64
N TYR A 119 19.03 -5.21 5.56
CA TYR A 119 19.64 -3.89 5.52
C TYR A 119 20.34 -3.62 6.85
N LYS A 120 21.68 -3.59 6.85
CA LYS A 120 22.50 -3.32 8.05
C LYS A 120 22.12 -4.19 9.26
N GLY A 121 21.90 -5.48 9.03
CA GLY A 121 21.53 -6.43 10.08
C GLY A 121 20.04 -6.43 10.45
N ARG A 122 19.21 -5.60 9.80
CA ARG A 122 17.78 -5.47 10.07
C ARG A 122 16.96 -6.02 8.90
N GLN A 123 15.86 -6.69 9.19
CA GLN A 123 14.98 -7.24 8.16
C GLN A 123 14.05 -6.16 7.60
N VAL A 124 14.13 -5.94 6.29
CA VAL A 124 13.15 -5.15 5.53
C VAL A 124 12.03 -6.06 5.07
N CYS A 125 10.80 -5.56 5.16
CA CYS A 125 9.59 -6.13 4.58
C CYS A 125 8.95 -5.09 3.67
N TRP A 126 9.08 -5.31 2.37
CA TRP A 126 8.61 -4.40 1.35
C TRP A 126 7.38 -4.96 0.67
N VAL A 127 6.27 -4.22 0.71
CA VAL A 127 5.05 -4.59 -0.01
C VAL A 127 5.25 -4.31 -1.49
N THR A 128 5.33 -5.36 -2.29
CA THR A 128 5.57 -5.26 -3.73
C THR A 128 4.29 -5.12 -4.55
N GLN A 129 3.17 -5.56 -3.99
CA GLN A 129 1.84 -5.35 -4.56
C GLN A 129 0.78 -5.47 -3.46
N LEU A 130 -0.24 -4.62 -3.52
CA LEU A 130 -1.44 -4.70 -2.71
C LEU A 130 -2.65 -4.38 -3.59
N VAL A 131 -3.60 -5.31 -3.68
CA VAL A 131 -4.84 -5.11 -4.44
C VAL A 131 -6.01 -5.54 -3.57
N VAL A 132 -7.05 -4.71 -3.53
CA VAL A 132 -8.35 -5.06 -2.96
C VAL A 132 -9.40 -4.76 -4.03
N HIS A 133 -10.24 -5.76 -4.28
CA HIS A 133 -11.40 -5.65 -5.14
C HIS A 133 -12.25 -4.47 -4.70
N HIS A 134 -12.64 -3.60 -5.63
CA HIS A 134 -13.27 -2.31 -5.32
C HIS A 134 -14.54 -2.43 -4.44
N GLU A 135 -15.40 -3.42 -4.70
CA GLU A 135 -16.62 -3.68 -3.90
C GLU A 135 -16.34 -4.12 -2.45
N PHE A 136 -15.11 -4.53 -2.14
CA PHE A 136 -14.70 -4.96 -0.82
C PHE A 136 -13.74 -3.95 -0.14
N ARG A 137 -13.52 -2.78 -0.75
CA ARG A 137 -12.76 -1.70 -0.13
C ARG A 137 -13.50 -1.17 1.10
N GLU A 138 -12.77 -0.43 1.95
CA GLU A 138 -13.27 0.12 3.22
C GLU A 138 -13.67 -0.90 4.30
N ARG A 139 -13.56 -2.21 4.02
CA ARG A 139 -13.79 -3.31 4.98
C ARG A 139 -12.54 -3.73 5.75
N ARG A 140 -11.51 -2.89 5.79
CA ARG A 140 -10.19 -3.17 6.42
C ARG A 140 -9.43 -4.39 5.88
N LEU A 141 -9.84 -4.95 4.73
CA LEU A 141 -9.16 -6.09 4.10
C LEU A 141 -7.68 -5.81 3.81
N ALA A 142 -7.34 -4.62 3.29
CA ALA A 142 -5.96 -4.20 3.05
C ALA A 142 -5.12 -4.25 4.34
N THR A 143 -5.65 -3.73 5.44
CA THR A 143 -4.97 -3.77 6.74
C THR A 143 -4.83 -5.20 7.26
N GLY A 144 -5.86 -6.04 7.11
CA GLY A 144 -5.81 -7.47 7.46
C GLY A 144 -4.74 -8.23 6.69
N LEU A 145 -4.68 -8.03 5.36
CA LEU A 145 -3.67 -8.62 4.48
C LEU A 145 -2.25 -8.25 4.94
N LEU A 146 -2.00 -6.96 5.19
CA LEU A 146 -0.68 -6.48 5.59
C LEU A 146 -0.30 -6.92 7.01
N ALA A 147 -1.27 -7.02 7.94
CA ALA A 147 -1.04 -7.52 9.28
C ALA A 147 -0.65 -9.00 9.28
N LYS A 148 -1.23 -9.78 8.36
CA LYS A 148 -0.90 -11.19 8.10
C LYS A 148 0.44 -11.36 7.38
N LEU A 149 0.75 -10.46 6.46
CA LEU A 149 2.00 -10.45 5.72
C LEU A 149 3.22 -10.17 6.63
N ARG A 150 3.03 -9.41 7.71
CA ARG A 150 4.08 -9.03 8.65
C ARG A 150 4.60 -10.24 9.45
N ARG A 151 5.93 -10.31 9.60
CA ARG A 151 6.63 -11.24 10.50
C ARG A 151 7.17 -10.54 11.75
N VAL A 152 7.55 -11.33 12.75
CA VAL A 152 8.12 -10.83 14.02
C VAL A 152 9.51 -10.23 13.80
N GLU A 153 10.25 -10.80 12.85
CA GLU A 153 11.60 -10.39 12.47
C GLU A 153 11.61 -9.10 11.66
N ASP A 154 10.48 -8.73 11.03
CA ASP A 154 10.36 -7.54 10.19
C ASP A 154 10.51 -6.25 11.03
N GLU A 155 11.57 -5.48 10.75
CA GLU A 155 11.93 -4.27 11.51
C GLU A 155 11.76 -2.98 10.72
N ILE A 156 11.78 -3.07 9.39
CA ILE A 156 11.62 -1.95 8.47
C ILE A 156 10.51 -2.33 7.49
N PHE A 157 9.57 -1.43 7.27
CA PHE A 157 8.47 -1.62 6.33
C PHE A 157 8.53 -0.59 5.22
N GLY A 158 8.18 -1.00 4.00
CA GLY A 158 8.18 -0.11 2.84
C GLY A 158 7.07 -0.41 1.83
N ILE A 159 6.60 0.62 1.14
CA ILE A 159 5.70 0.51 -0.02
C ILE A 159 5.87 1.74 -0.93
N MET A 160 5.80 1.53 -2.24
CA MET A 160 5.53 2.55 -3.25
C MET A 160 4.08 2.39 -3.71
N SER A 161 3.31 3.48 -3.70
CA SER A 161 1.93 3.43 -4.18
C SER A 161 1.42 4.79 -4.62
N SER A 162 0.71 4.84 -5.76
CA SER A 162 -0.11 5.99 -6.14
C SER A 162 -1.32 6.20 -5.22
N HIS A 163 -1.78 5.18 -4.48
CA HIS A 163 -3.00 5.29 -3.70
C HIS A 163 -2.70 5.54 -2.21
N PRO A 164 -3.11 6.69 -1.62
CA PRO A 164 -2.78 7.02 -0.23
C PRO A 164 -3.36 6.03 0.79
N ALA A 165 -4.49 5.38 0.47
CA ALA A 165 -5.08 4.34 1.29
C ALA A 165 -4.14 3.13 1.52
N ALA A 166 -3.26 2.81 0.57
CA ALA A 166 -2.28 1.74 0.73
C ALA A 166 -1.20 2.11 1.77
N CYS A 167 -0.68 3.34 1.71
CA CYS A 167 0.25 3.86 2.72
C CYS A 167 -0.39 3.88 4.12
N MET A 168 -1.67 4.28 4.19
CA MET A 168 -2.44 4.27 5.44
C MET A 168 -2.69 2.86 5.96
N ALA A 169 -2.94 1.89 5.09
CA ALA A 169 -3.13 0.50 5.47
C ALA A 169 -1.83 -0.11 6.02
N LEU A 170 -0.69 0.14 5.38
CA LEU A 170 0.62 -0.37 5.83
C LEU A 170 1.02 0.21 7.17
N SER A 171 0.91 1.53 7.34
CA SER A 171 1.19 2.17 8.62
C SER A 171 0.27 1.63 9.71
N LYS A 172 -1.03 1.49 9.49
CA LYS A 172 -1.95 0.89 10.49
C LYS A 172 -1.63 -0.57 10.83
N ALA A 173 -1.17 -1.36 9.86
CA ALA A 173 -0.86 -2.78 10.07
C ALA A 173 0.49 -2.99 10.77
N CYS A 174 1.48 -2.15 10.47
CA CYS A 174 2.87 -2.43 10.80
C CYS A 174 3.51 -1.40 11.73
N ALA A 175 2.92 -0.22 11.90
CA ALA A 175 3.37 0.81 12.83
C ALA A 175 2.58 0.82 14.15
N ASP A 176 3.20 1.37 15.19
CA ASP A 176 2.56 1.61 16.49
C ASP A 176 2.07 3.06 16.68
N PHE A 177 2.17 3.90 15.67
CA PHE A 177 1.67 5.28 15.72
C PHE A 177 0.33 5.39 14.99
N ALA A 178 -0.64 6.01 15.67
CA ALA A 178 -1.84 6.50 15.02
C ALA A 178 -1.48 7.67 14.10
N LEU A 179 -1.93 7.62 12.85
CA LEU A 179 -1.72 8.64 11.82
C LEU A 179 -2.48 9.92 12.22
N PRO A 180 -1.78 10.86 12.85
CA PRO A 180 -1.32 11.93 11.97
C PRO A 180 0.17 11.86 11.66
N ASN A 181 1.00 11.17 12.45
CA ASN A 181 2.45 11.32 12.39
C ASN A 181 3.15 10.09 11.82
N ILE A 182 3.33 10.06 10.49
CA ILE A 182 4.28 9.16 9.85
C ILE A 182 5.69 9.70 10.18
N PRO A 183 6.53 8.97 10.92
CA PRO A 183 7.88 9.44 11.22
C PRO A 183 8.73 9.37 9.95
N LEU A 184 8.87 10.53 9.29
CA LEU A 184 9.65 10.65 8.06
C LEU A 184 11.17 10.64 8.31
N ASP A 185 11.62 10.84 9.56
CA ASP A 185 13.04 10.83 9.94
C ASP A 185 13.78 9.60 9.42
N PHE A 186 13.15 8.42 9.55
CA PHE A 186 13.76 7.18 9.09
C PHE A 186 13.92 7.18 7.57
N ALA A 187 12.86 7.55 6.85
CA ALA A 187 12.90 7.63 5.38
C ALA A 187 13.94 8.63 4.91
N GLN A 188 13.99 9.83 5.51
CA GLN A 188 14.95 10.89 5.16
C GLN A 188 16.39 10.40 5.19
N VAL A 189 16.76 9.59 6.18
CA VAL A 189 18.14 9.12 6.37
C VAL A 189 18.41 7.82 5.61
N HIS A 190 17.43 6.91 5.51
CA HIS A 190 17.68 5.53 5.11
C HIS A 190 17.04 5.12 3.78
N ALA A 191 16.00 5.80 3.29
CA ALA A 191 15.20 5.33 2.14
C ALA A 191 16.06 5.03 0.92
N THR A 192 16.96 5.94 0.52
CA THR A 192 17.87 5.76 -0.62
C THR A 192 18.63 4.44 -0.54
N THR A 193 19.24 4.15 0.61
CA THR A 193 20.06 2.94 0.79
C THR A 193 19.24 1.67 1.01
N VAL A 194 18.06 1.77 1.61
CA VAL A 194 17.13 0.63 1.78
C VAL A 194 16.61 0.17 0.42
N ILE A 195 16.24 1.13 -0.42
CA ILE A 195 15.71 0.89 -1.76
C ILE A 195 16.82 0.35 -2.68
N ALA A 196 18.00 0.96 -2.69
CA ALA A 196 19.13 0.52 -3.51
C ALA A 196 19.61 -0.92 -3.19
N SER A 197 19.35 -1.43 -1.98
CA SER A 197 19.67 -2.81 -1.59
C SER A 197 18.55 -3.80 -1.88
N SER A 198 17.46 -3.38 -2.53
CA SER A 198 16.33 -4.24 -2.84
C SER A 198 16.70 -5.30 -3.89
N PRO A 199 16.24 -6.56 -3.74
CA PRO A 199 16.36 -7.57 -4.79
C PRO A 199 15.29 -7.40 -5.90
N ILE A 200 14.41 -6.40 -5.79
CA ILE A 200 13.33 -6.13 -6.74
C ILE A 200 13.75 -4.96 -7.62
N ALA A 201 13.97 -5.21 -8.92
CA ALA A 201 14.53 -4.21 -9.85
C ALA A 201 13.77 -2.87 -9.84
N TYR A 202 12.43 -2.88 -9.96
CA TYR A 202 11.66 -1.62 -9.97
C TYR A 202 11.77 -0.82 -8.66
N VAL A 203 12.02 -1.51 -7.54
CA VAL A 203 12.27 -0.86 -6.25
C VAL A 203 13.70 -0.32 -6.29
N GLN A 204 14.68 -1.17 -6.57
CA GLN A 204 16.10 -0.80 -6.62
C GLN A 204 16.38 0.42 -7.50
N ASP A 205 15.71 0.51 -8.64
CA ASP A 205 15.90 1.57 -9.65
C ASP A 205 15.02 2.81 -9.38
N ALA A 206 14.22 2.82 -8.30
CA ALA A 206 13.29 3.89 -8.02
C ALA A 206 14.01 5.22 -7.76
N LYS A 207 13.57 6.27 -8.46
CA LYS A 207 14.13 7.63 -8.35
C LYS A 207 13.39 8.39 -7.27
N LEU A 208 14.00 8.54 -6.09
CA LEU A 208 13.39 9.27 -4.98
C LEU A 208 13.16 10.74 -5.34
N ARG A 209 11.98 11.26 -5.00
CA ARG A 209 11.52 12.63 -5.23
C ARG A 209 10.79 13.20 -4.03
N GLY A 210 10.73 14.52 -4.00
CA GLY A 210 10.03 15.28 -2.98
C GLY A 210 10.97 16.02 -2.05
N SER A 211 10.40 16.93 -1.27
CA SER A 211 11.14 17.81 -0.37
C SER A 211 11.88 17.07 0.75
N LEU A 212 11.54 15.80 1.03
CA LEU A 212 12.23 14.98 2.02
C LEU A 212 13.63 14.55 1.57
N PHE A 213 13.85 14.41 0.25
CA PHE A 213 15.09 13.85 -0.30
C PHE A 213 15.93 14.86 -1.08
N SER A 214 15.32 15.96 -1.51
CA SER A 214 15.98 16.99 -2.33
C SER A 214 15.43 18.38 -1.99
N GLU A 215 16.33 19.33 -1.74
CA GLU A 215 15.95 20.74 -1.59
C GLU A 215 15.44 21.30 -2.92
N GLY A 216 14.35 22.09 -2.87
CA GLY A 216 13.80 22.77 -4.06
C GLY A 216 12.74 22.00 -4.86
N SER A 217 12.19 20.91 -4.32
CA SER A 217 11.02 20.25 -4.93
C SER A 217 9.79 21.19 -4.90
N SER A 218 9.34 21.63 -6.06
CA SER A 218 8.28 22.64 -6.22
C SER A 218 6.87 22.06 -6.45
N ASN A 219 6.74 20.74 -6.52
CA ASN A 219 5.50 20.06 -6.90
C ASN A 219 4.65 19.58 -5.71
N GLY A 220 4.97 20.01 -4.48
CA GLY A 220 4.23 19.69 -3.26
C GLY A 220 4.39 18.25 -2.76
N LEU A 221 5.11 17.39 -3.46
CA LEU A 221 5.45 16.03 -3.02
C LEU A 221 6.48 16.10 -1.87
N VAL A 222 6.21 15.41 -0.77
CA VAL A 222 7.15 15.35 0.36
C VAL A 222 8.00 14.09 0.28
N SER A 223 7.38 12.91 0.19
CA SER A 223 8.07 11.63 0.09
C SER A 223 7.46 10.77 -1.00
N GLY A 224 8.17 10.62 -2.11
CA GLY A 224 7.73 9.83 -3.23
C GLY A 224 8.86 9.40 -4.15
N VAL A 225 8.44 8.86 -5.29
CA VAL A 225 9.31 8.34 -6.35
C VAL A 225 8.77 8.76 -7.70
N ASP A 226 9.67 9.06 -8.62
CA ASP A 226 9.39 9.22 -10.04
C ASP A 226 9.42 7.82 -10.67
N SER A 227 8.23 7.24 -10.82
CA SER A 227 8.04 5.87 -11.29
C SER A 227 7.82 5.80 -12.81
N GLY A 228 7.54 6.93 -13.46
CA GLY A 228 7.06 6.97 -14.84
C GLY A 228 5.71 6.25 -15.03
N PHE A 229 4.99 5.97 -13.94
CA PHE A 229 3.77 5.19 -13.95
C PHE A 229 2.54 6.11 -13.96
N PHE A 230 2.09 6.46 -15.16
CA PHE A 230 0.99 7.41 -15.38
C PHE A 230 -0.38 6.73 -15.27
N VAL A 231 -0.75 6.31 -14.06
CA VAL A 231 -2.12 5.87 -13.77
C VAL A 231 -3.05 7.07 -13.56
N ASP A 232 -4.32 6.86 -13.87
CA ASP A 232 -5.37 7.80 -13.56
C ASP A 232 -5.47 7.98 -12.04
N HIS A 233 -5.36 9.24 -11.62
CA HIS A 233 -5.31 9.64 -10.23
C HIS A 233 -6.66 10.13 -9.69
N GLU A 234 -7.78 10.02 -10.42
CA GLU A 234 -9.10 10.47 -9.94
C GLU A 234 -9.47 9.89 -8.55
N GLU A 235 -9.49 8.56 -8.43
CA GLU A 235 -9.76 7.89 -7.14
C GLU A 235 -8.67 8.18 -6.08
N PRO A 236 -7.36 8.05 -6.40
CA PRO A 236 -6.29 8.43 -5.47
C PRO A 236 -6.37 9.87 -4.93
N LEU A 237 -6.67 10.86 -5.79
CA LEU A 237 -6.76 12.27 -5.41
C LEU A 237 -8.00 12.56 -4.57
N ALA A 238 -9.13 11.90 -4.83
CA ALA A 238 -10.31 11.99 -3.97
C ALA A 238 -10.00 11.47 -2.55
N ALA A 239 -9.33 10.32 -2.43
CA ALA A 239 -8.90 9.78 -1.15
C ALA A 239 -7.86 10.68 -0.46
N LEU A 240 -6.95 11.27 -1.23
CA LEU A 240 -5.94 12.20 -0.73
C LEU A 240 -6.58 13.46 -0.15
N ALA A 241 -7.53 14.08 -0.86
CA ALA A 241 -8.24 15.27 -0.40
C ALA A 241 -8.92 15.02 0.96
N TRP A 242 -9.62 13.90 1.08
CA TRP A 242 -10.28 13.50 2.32
C TRP A 242 -9.30 13.29 3.49
N LEU A 243 -8.13 12.69 3.24
CA LEU A 243 -7.09 12.52 4.28
C LEU A 243 -6.48 13.87 4.71
N ARG A 244 -6.31 14.80 3.78
CA ARG A 244 -5.76 16.14 4.06
C ARG A 244 -6.72 16.99 4.87
N GLU A 245 -8.01 16.97 4.57
CA GLU A 245 -9.05 17.66 5.35
C GLU A 245 -9.03 17.25 6.84
N ARG A 246 -8.60 16.02 7.12
CA ARG A 246 -8.49 15.47 8.48
C ARG A 246 -7.12 15.66 9.13
N GLY A 247 -6.16 16.29 8.43
CA GLY A 247 -4.78 16.42 8.90
C GLY A 247 -4.05 15.09 9.05
N GLN A 248 -4.46 14.05 8.30
CA GLN A 248 -3.93 12.69 8.41
C GLN A 248 -2.93 12.34 7.29
N TRP A 249 -2.45 13.33 6.54
CA TRP A 249 -1.56 13.12 5.41
C TRP A 249 -0.29 13.96 5.48
N GLN A 250 0.86 13.32 5.28
CA GLN A 250 2.19 13.94 5.40
C GLN A 250 3.11 13.69 4.20
N LEU A 251 2.72 12.84 3.24
CA LEU A 251 3.59 12.51 2.10
C LEU A 251 3.50 13.52 0.94
N GLY A 252 2.68 14.57 1.09
CA GLY A 252 2.55 15.66 0.14
C GLY A 252 1.53 15.40 -0.98
N ASP A 253 1.67 16.14 -2.07
CA ASP A 253 0.86 16.01 -3.27
C ASP A 253 1.27 14.77 -4.10
N LEU A 254 0.40 14.33 -5.02
CA LEU A 254 0.68 13.26 -5.96
C LEU A 254 0.75 13.83 -7.39
N PRO A 255 1.93 14.20 -7.89
CA PRO A 255 2.12 14.57 -9.29
C PRO A 255 1.91 13.37 -10.20
N ASP A 256 1.53 13.62 -11.45
CA ASP A 256 1.41 12.56 -12.45
C ASP A 256 2.75 11.83 -12.67
N GLY A 257 2.67 10.52 -12.91
CA GLY A 257 3.85 9.65 -13.06
C GLY A 257 4.62 9.36 -11.76
N HIS A 258 4.17 9.90 -10.62
CA HIS A 258 4.79 9.67 -9.32
C HIS A 258 3.97 8.70 -8.46
N GLU A 259 4.64 8.12 -7.48
CA GLU A 259 4.01 7.35 -6.41
C GLU A 259 4.49 7.88 -5.06
N PHE A 260 3.64 7.74 -4.04
CA PHE A 260 4.07 8.00 -2.67
C PHE A 260 5.04 6.93 -2.21
N LEU A 261 6.01 7.35 -1.40
CA LEU A 261 6.98 6.48 -0.77
C LEU A 261 6.76 6.50 0.74
N LEU A 262 6.46 5.33 1.31
CA LEU A 262 6.40 5.16 2.75
C LEU A 262 7.46 4.15 3.15
N VAL A 263 8.42 4.57 3.98
CA VAL A 263 9.44 3.70 4.60
C VAL A 263 9.59 4.08 6.07
N PHE A 264 9.48 3.12 6.98
CA PHE A 264 9.60 3.40 8.42
C PHE A 264 10.15 2.20 9.19
N ASP A 265 10.69 2.48 10.39
CA ASP A 265 11.08 1.44 11.35
C ASP A 265 9.97 1.11 12.35
N SER A 266 9.74 -0.17 12.61
CA SER A 266 8.83 -0.63 13.68
C SER A 266 9.55 -0.75 15.03
N ALA A 267 10.88 -0.70 15.05
CA ALA A 267 11.71 -0.95 16.23
C ALA A 267 11.53 0.10 17.35
N ARG A 268 10.90 1.26 17.09
CA ARG A 268 10.46 2.20 18.15
C ARG A 268 9.53 1.51 19.19
N ARG A 269 8.81 0.43 18.84
CA ARG A 269 8.01 -0.39 19.78
C ARG A 269 8.82 -0.99 20.92
N ARG A 270 10.01 -1.53 20.62
CA ARG A 270 10.77 -2.35 21.58
C ARG A 270 11.49 -1.47 22.60
N ARG A 271 12.15 -0.41 22.13
CA ARG A 271 12.94 0.51 22.98
C ARG A 271 12.09 1.28 24.00
N TRP A 272 10.85 1.62 23.65
CA TRP A 272 9.98 2.33 24.58
C TRP A 272 9.37 1.42 25.64
N ARG A 273 9.03 0.18 25.29
CA ARG A 273 8.52 -0.83 26.25
C ARG A 273 9.60 -1.35 27.21
N SER A 274 10.85 -1.43 26.78
CA SER A 274 11.97 -1.80 27.65
C SER A 274 12.34 -0.71 28.66
N SER A 275 12.08 0.56 28.34
CA SER A 275 12.39 1.68 29.24
C SER A 275 11.32 1.93 30.31
N GLY A 276 10.14 1.31 30.20
CA GLY A 276 9.04 1.40 31.18
C GLY A 276 9.06 0.34 32.30
N ARG A 277 10.11 -0.49 32.38
CA ARG A 277 10.30 -1.53 33.41
C ARG A 277 11.58 -1.31 34.23
N VAL A 278 11.94 -0.06 34.54
CA VAL A 278 12.87 0.18 35.65
C VAL A 278 12.04 0.18 36.93
N ALA A 279 12.14 -0.93 37.65
CA ALA A 279 11.50 -1.12 38.94
C ALA A 279 11.92 -0.02 39.92
N VAL A 280 10.93 0.56 40.58
CA VAL A 280 11.10 1.40 41.77
C VAL A 280 11.65 0.50 42.87
N GLY A 281 12.98 0.53 43.05
CA GLY A 281 13.62 -0.02 44.23
C GLY A 281 13.29 0.87 45.43
N SER A 282 12.56 0.31 46.40
CA SER A 282 12.29 0.99 47.67
C SER A 282 13.58 1.09 48.50
N PRO A 283 13.82 2.20 49.20
CA PRO A 283 15.01 2.34 50.04
C PRO A 283 14.81 1.58 51.35
N SER A 284 15.88 0.95 51.83
CA SER A 284 16.09 0.55 53.22
C SER A 284 17.42 1.11 53.67
#